data_AF-A0A380K0I0-F1
#
_entry.id   AF-A0A380K0I0-F1
#
_cell.length_a   1.000
_cell.length_b   1.000
_cell.length_c   1.000
_cell.angle_alpha   90.00
_cell.angle_beta   90.00
_cell.angle_gamma   90.00
#
_symmetry.space_group_name_H-M   'P 1'
#
loop_
_entity.id
_entity.type
_entity.pdbx_description
1 polymer ?
#
loop_
_entity_poly.entity_id
_entity_poly.type
_entity_poly.pdbx_seq_one_letter_code
_entity_poly.pdbx_strand_id
1 'polypeptide(L)'
;MWNYSNDFDIFHEYANIVKDNLFEAEILRPYNVVYISQKANQTYAHSIDDIWANFGDNIISIQSVPGVFAKIMREEGILARTQTIEEMRELAQYAQAKA
;
A
#
# COMPACT_ATOMS: atom_id res chain seq x y z
N MET A 1 -6.68 -2.65 2.22
CA MET A 1 -6.00 -1.54 2.93
C MET A 1 -6.44 -1.40 4.39
N TRP A 2 -7.71 -1.65 4.73
CA TRP A 2 -8.21 -1.59 6.12
C TRP A 2 -7.41 -2.41 7.13
N ASN A 3 -7.01 -3.63 6.77
CA ASN A 3 -6.16 -4.46 7.62
C ASN A 3 -4.83 -3.77 7.92
N TYR A 4 -4.21 -3.18 6.90
CA TYR A 4 -2.89 -2.55 7.04
C TYR A 4 -2.94 -1.21 7.76
N SER A 5 -4.03 -0.45 7.64
CA SER A 5 -4.17 0.85 8.32
C SER A 5 -4.46 0.70 9.81
N ASN A 6 -5.15 -0.39 10.20
CA ASN A 6 -5.60 -0.62 11.56
C ASN A 6 -4.90 -1.77 12.28
N ASP A 7 -4.07 -2.53 11.56
CA ASP A 7 -3.33 -3.68 12.09
C ASP A 7 -4.23 -4.79 12.67
N PHE A 8 -5.35 -5.07 12.01
CA PHE A 8 -6.25 -6.19 12.35
C PHE A 8 -6.73 -6.95 11.10
N ASP A 9 -7.31 -8.13 11.30
CA ASP A 9 -7.90 -8.92 10.21
C ASP A 9 -9.40 -8.64 10.05
N ILE A 10 -9.77 -7.90 9.01
CA ILE A 10 -11.18 -7.58 8.72
C ILE A 10 -12.03 -8.80 8.38
N PHE A 11 -11.43 -9.86 7.83
CA PHE A 11 -12.18 -11.06 7.49
C PHE A 11 -12.49 -11.88 8.75
N HIS A 12 -11.57 -11.89 9.70
CA HIS A 12 -11.83 -12.46 11.02
C HIS A 12 -12.98 -11.73 11.72
N GLU A 13 -12.93 -10.40 11.77
CA GLU A 13 -14.00 -9.61 12.39
C GLU A 13 -15.34 -9.76 11.67
N TYR A 14 -15.33 -9.85 10.35
CA TYR A 14 -16.55 -10.15 9.59
C TYR A 14 -17.13 -11.53 9.96
N ALA A 15 -16.30 -12.55 10.13
CA ALA A 15 -16.75 -13.86 10.57
C ALA A 15 -17.36 -13.82 11.98
N ASN A 16 -16.78 -13.04 12.90
CA ASN A 16 -17.32 -12.83 14.25
C ASN A 16 -18.69 -12.17 14.21
N ILE A 17 -18.89 -11.16 13.34
CA ILE A 17 -20.20 -10.53 13.14
C ILE A 17 -21.22 -11.54 12.64
N VAL A 18 -20.88 -12.35 11.63
CA VAL A 18 -21.84 -13.31 11.06
C VAL A 18 -22.23 -14.40 12.06
N LYS A 19 -21.27 -14.86 12.87
CA LYS A 19 -21.46 -15.96 13.82
C LYS A 19 -22.16 -15.50 15.10
N ASP A 20 -21.69 -14.41 15.69
CA ASP A 20 -22.03 -14.01 17.06
C ASP A 20 -22.56 -12.56 17.13
N ASN A 21 -22.69 -11.85 16.00
CA ASN A 21 -23.06 -10.42 15.91
C ASN A 21 -22.15 -9.51 16.77
N LEU A 22 -20.85 -9.82 16.75
CA LEU A 22 -19.83 -9.15 17.54
C LEU A 22 -18.67 -8.64 16.68
N PHE A 23 -18.13 -7.48 17.03
CA PHE A 23 -16.89 -6.92 16.49
C PHE A 23 -16.02 -6.52 17.68
N GLU A 24 -14.82 -7.07 17.75
CA GLU A 24 -13.94 -6.95 18.93
C GLU A 24 -12.65 -6.19 18.63
N ALA A 25 -12.26 -6.04 17.37
CA ALA A 25 -11.05 -5.32 17.01
C ALA A 25 -11.07 -3.86 17.47
N GLU A 26 -9.95 -3.41 18.04
CA GLU A 26 -9.75 -2.01 18.40
C GLU A 26 -9.34 -1.20 17.16
N ILE A 27 -10.06 -0.11 16.87
CA ILE A 27 -9.81 0.72 15.67
C ILE A 27 -8.92 1.91 16.04
N LEU A 28 -7.61 1.68 16.04
CA LEU A 28 -6.61 2.69 16.41
C LEU A 28 -6.06 3.52 15.23
N ARG A 29 -6.15 2.99 14.00
CA ARG A 29 -5.58 3.61 12.78
C ARG A 29 -4.10 4.04 12.93
N PRO A 30 -3.19 3.17 13.40
CA PRO A 30 -1.79 3.55 13.65
C PRO A 30 -0.99 3.83 12.38
N TYR A 31 -1.48 3.44 11.20
CA TYR A 31 -0.76 3.60 9.94
C TYR A 31 -1.55 4.34 8.88
N ASN A 32 -0.82 5.17 8.14
CA ASN A 32 -1.24 5.72 6.87
C ASN A 32 -0.86 4.69 5.77
N VAL A 33 -1.79 4.36 4.87
CA VAL A 33 -1.53 3.38 3.79
C VAL A 33 -1.71 4.05 2.44
N VAL A 34 -0.77 3.81 1.52
CA VAL A 34 -0.77 4.42 0.17
C VAL A 34 -0.59 3.35 -0.91
N TYR A 35 -1.25 3.58 -2.04
CA TYR A 35 -0.99 2.89 -3.30
C TYR A 35 -0.31 3.87 -4.26
N ILE A 36 0.91 3.56 -4.67
CA ILE A 36 1.70 4.36 -5.60
C ILE A 36 1.77 3.59 -6.91
N SER A 37 1.30 4.23 -7.98
CA SER A 37 1.33 3.64 -9.31
C SER A 37 2.45 4.21 -10.16
N GLN A 38 3.10 3.35 -10.93
CA GLN A 38 4.03 3.73 -11.98
C GLN A 38 3.44 3.39 -13.36
N LYS A 39 3.61 4.29 -14.33
CA LYS A 39 3.16 4.11 -15.72
C LYS A 39 4.28 3.46 -16.52
N ALA A 40 4.03 2.38 -17.27
CA ALA A 40 5.09 1.72 -18.04
C ALA A 40 5.72 2.60 -19.13
N ASN A 41 4.98 3.59 -19.63
CA ASN A 41 5.49 4.51 -20.65
C ASN A 41 6.26 5.72 -20.09
N GLN A 42 6.61 5.71 -18.80
CA GLN A 42 7.43 6.77 -18.19
C GLN A 42 8.69 6.21 -17.57
N THR A 43 9.77 6.96 -17.69
CA THR A 43 11.04 6.66 -17.03
C THR A 43 11.02 7.27 -15.63
N TYR A 44 11.37 6.46 -14.64
CA TYR A 44 11.50 6.87 -13.24
C TYR A 44 12.98 6.92 -12.87
N ALA A 45 13.34 7.83 -11.95
CA ALA A 45 14.72 8.03 -11.52
C ALA A 45 15.25 6.85 -10.68
N HIS A 46 14.35 6.09 -10.05
CA HIS A 46 14.67 5.01 -9.13
C HIS A 46 14.00 3.72 -9.57
N SER A 47 14.75 2.62 -9.52
CA SER A 47 14.25 1.29 -9.82
C SER A 47 13.42 0.73 -8.65
N ILE A 48 12.68 -0.35 -8.90
CA ILE A 48 11.97 -1.08 -7.83
C ILE A 48 12.95 -1.60 -6.76
N ASP A 49 14.15 -2.02 -7.15
CA ASP A 49 15.19 -2.47 -6.22
C ASP A 49 15.69 -1.32 -5.34
N ASP A 50 15.87 -0.13 -5.90
CA ASP A 50 16.22 1.07 -5.12
C ASP A 50 15.12 1.42 -4.11
N ILE A 51 13.85 1.30 -4.50
CA ILE A 51 12.71 1.55 -3.62
C ILE A 51 12.69 0.54 -2.47
N TRP A 52 12.92 -0.75 -2.74
CA TRP A 52 13.07 -1.77 -1.70
C TRP A 52 14.24 -1.48 -0.76
N ALA A 53 15.39 -1.08 -1.30
CA ALA A 53 16.57 -0.81 -0.51
C ALA A 53 16.40 0.38 0.46
N ASN A 54 15.62 1.39 0.06
CA ASN A 54 15.42 2.61 0.86
C ASN A 54 14.15 2.58 1.74
N PHE A 55 13.11 1.85 1.34
CA PHE A 55 11.79 1.88 1.99
C PHE A 55 11.22 0.49 2.31
N GLY A 56 12.02 -0.57 2.31
CA GLY A 56 11.57 -1.95 2.50
C GLY A 56 10.69 -2.18 3.71
N ASP A 57 10.99 -1.54 4.84
CA ASP A 57 10.23 -1.66 6.08
C ASP A 57 8.80 -1.09 5.98
N ASN A 58 8.57 -0.19 5.02
CA ASN A 58 7.26 0.40 4.76
C ASN A 58 6.46 -0.34 3.68
N ILE A 59 7.11 -1.19 2.88
CA ILE A 59 6.49 -1.83 1.73
C ILE A 59 5.72 -3.08 2.17
N ILE A 60 4.43 -3.09 1.89
CA ILE A 60 3.56 -4.27 2.07
C ILE A 60 3.73 -5.21 0.88
N SER A 61 3.68 -4.67 -0.33
CA SER A 61 3.87 -5.44 -1.56
C SER A 61 4.11 -4.54 -2.76
N ILE A 62 4.86 -5.03 -3.74
CA ILE A 62 4.93 -4.47 -5.08
C ILE A 62 4.38 -5.50 -6.04
N GLN A 63 3.43 -5.10 -6.90
CA GLN A 63 2.73 -6.02 -7.78
C GLN A 63 2.63 -5.45 -9.19
N SER A 64 2.84 -6.32 -10.18
CA SER A 64 2.38 -6.05 -11.53
C SER A 64 0.89 -6.27 -11.61
N VAL A 65 0.19 -5.27 -12.14
CA VAL A 65 -1.26 -5.26 -12.27
C VAL A 65 -1.66 -5.94 -13.58
N PRO A 66 -2.58 -6.92 -13.56
CA PRO A 66 -3.08 -7.54 -14.78
C PRO A 66 -3.61 -6.50 -15.78
N GLY A 67 -3.36 -6.69 -17.07
CA GLY A 67 -3.67 -5.70 -18.11
C GLY A 67 -5.14 -5.23 -18.16
N VAL A 68 -6.09 -6.08 -17.72
CA VAL A 68 -7.51 -5.70 -17.59
C VAL A 68 -7.74 -4.55 -16.58
N PHE A 69 -6.89 -4.45 -15.55
CA PHE A 69 -6.97 -3.43 -14.51
C PHE A 69 -5.98 -2.26 -14.73
N ALA A 70 -4.98 -2.45 -15.60
CA ALA A 70 -3.92 -1.46 -15.85
C ALA A 70 -4.43 -0.09 -16.34
N LYS A 71 -5.59 -0.03 -17.01
CA LYS A 71 -6.20 1.25 -17.43
C LYS A 71 -6.47 2.20 -16.27
N ILE A 72 -6.81 1.65 -15.10
CA ILE A 72 -7.17 2.42 -13.90
C ILE A 72 -6.01 2.42 -12.90
N MET A 73 -5.42 1.25 -12.65
CA MET A 73 -4.42 1.05 -11.58
C MET A 73 -2.97 1.21 -12.02
N ARG A 74 -2.72 1.38 -13.33
CA ARG A 74 -1.40 1.27 -14.02
C ARG A 74 -0.79 -0.12 -13.95
N GLU A 75 0.31 -0.35 -14.68
CA GLU A 75 0.94 -1.68 -14.78
C GLU A 75 1.72 -2.10 -13.54
N GLU A 76 2.23 -1.15 -12.75
CA GLU A 76 2.94 -1.44 -11.51
C GLU A 76 2.36 -0.65 -10.34
N GLY A 77 2.15 -1.37 -9.24
CA GLY A 77 1.56 -0.85 -8.01
C GLY A 77 2.41 -1.17 -6.81
N ILE A 78 2.79 -0.14 -6.06
CA ILE A 78 3.49 -0.24 -4.78
C ILE A 78 2.47 0.03 -3.69
N LEU A 79 2.26 -0.94 -2.81
CA LEU A 79 1.44 -0.80 -1.61
C LEU A 79 2.36 -0.66 -0.40
N ALA A 80 2.22 0.44 0.33
CA ALA A 80 3.06 0.74 1.48
C ALA A 80 2.24 1.30 2.65
N ARG A 81 2.78 1.18 3.87
CA ARG A 81 2.26 1.83 5.07
C ARG A 81 3.34 2.54 5.88
N THR A 82 2.99 3.65 6.48
CA THR A 82 3.88 4.52 7.26
C THR A 82 3.20 5.00 8.53
N GLN A 83 3.97 5.38 9.55
CA GLN A 83 3.40 5.89 10.80
C GLN A 83 3.01 7.37 10.64
N THR A 84 3.77 8.12 9.83
CA THR A 84 3.51 9.53 9.57
C THR A 84 3.11 9.78 8.12
N ILE A 85 2.41 10.89 7.88
CA ILE A 85 2.05 11.31 6.52
C ILE A 85 3.27 11.89 5.78
N GLU A 86 4.27 12.36 6.51
CA GLU A 86 5.54 12.85 6.00
C GLU A 86 6.35 11.71 5.36
N GLU A 87 6.54 10.60 6.07
CA GLU A 87 7.17 9.38 5.53
C GLU A 87 6.44 8.87 4.28
N MET A 88 5.10 8.91 4.29
CA MET A 88 4.29 8.53 3.13
C MET A 88 4.59 9.40 1.93
N ARG A 89 4.67 10.73 2.13
CA ARG A 89 4.94 11.68 1.06
C ARG A 89 6.36 11.52 0.53
N GLU A 90 7.34 11.31 1.40
CA GLU A 90 8.72 11.05 1.01
C GLU A 90 8.81 9.81 0.10
N LEU A 91 8.24 8.69 0.55
CA LEU A 91 8.20 7.45 -0.22
C LEU A 91 7.50 7.67 -1.58
N ALA A 92 6.34 8.31 -1.58
CA ALA A 92 5.59 8.59 -2.81
C ALA A 92 6.37 9.49 -3.78
N GLN A 93 7.06 10.51 -3.29
CA GLN A 93 7.89 11.40 -4.10
C GLN A 93 9.10 10.67 -4.68
N TYR A 94 9.80 9.88 -3.86
CA TYR A 94 10.93 9.07 -4.29
C TYR A 94 10.50 8.08 -5.38
N ALA A 95 9.44 7.30 -5.13
CA ALA A 95 8.93 6.31 -6.07
C ALA A 95 8.35 6.92 -7.36
N GLN A 96 7.98 8.20 -7.37
CA GLN A 96 7.45 8.88 -8.57
C GLN A 96 8.42 9.86 -9.23
N ALA A 97 9.63 10.02 -8.68
CA ALA A 97 10.65 10.89 -9.24
C ALA A 97 10.95 10.52 -10.71
N LYS A 98 11.04 11.55 -11.56
CA LYS A 98 11.28 11.39 -13.00
C LYS A 98 12.77 11.47 -13.30
N ALA A 99 13.22 10.63 -14.23
CA ALA A 99 14.55 10.72 -14.81
C ALA A 99 14.64 11.84 -15.85
#